data_AF-A0A5N7CID0-F1
#
_entry.id   AF-A0A5N7CID0-F1
#
_cell.length_a   1.000
_cell.length_b   1.000
_cell.length_c   1.000
_cell.angle_alpha   90.00
_cell.angle_beta   90.00
_cell.angle_gamma   90.00
#
_symmetry.space_group_name_H-M   'P 1'
#
loop_
_entity.id
_entity.type
_entity.pdbx_description
1 polymer ?
#
loop_
_entity_poly.entity_id
_entity_poly.type
_entity_poly.pdbx_seq_one_letter_code
_entity_poly.pdbx_strand_id
1 'polypeptide(L)'
;MSFIGHNTGFDKRHTEGENISVKADETPLSAASLPNPSQIPSVTSNKALVPDVPHGIDPSHLTTPEKRLYDFLCSQGWNDTQCSCYFTHIESMKEALSHHFYSQGWSDDQVQALHERCQMELPENFPAPRGDADQEDLQMQLRLVEEMNRRKAIGERMYPSTKTIGTGIAEERRT
;
A
#
# COMPACT_ATOMS: atom_id res chain seq x y z
N MET A 1 33.19 -66.73 9.63
CA MET A 1 31.72 -66.61 9.60
C MET A 1 31.41 -65.68 8.43
N SER A 2 31.19 -66.15 7.20
CA SER A 2 30.06 -66.90 6.62
C SER A 2 29.29 -66.00 5.64
N PHE A 3 29.61 -66.20 4.36
CA PHE A 3 28.88 -66.12 3.08
C PHE A 3 27.47 -65.48 2.91
N ILE A 4 27.33 -64.79 1.74
CA ILE A 4 26.26 -64.83 0.69
C ILE A 4 24.84 -64.37 1.11
N GLY A 5 24.04 -63.64 0.33
CA GLY A 5 24.07 -63.18 -1.06
C GLY A 5 22.64 -62.86 -1.56
N HIS A 6 22.57 -62.05 -2.62
CA HIS A 6 21.52 -61.76 -3.62
C HIS A 6 20.06 -62.27 -3.47
N ASN A 7 19.09 -61.41 -3.84
CA ASN A 7 18.21 -61.69 -4.99
C ASN A 7 17.40 -60.47 -5.48
N THR A 8 17.30 -60.40 -6.81
CA THR A 8 16.56 -59.48 -7.68
C THR A 8 15.33 -60.18 -8.29
N GLY A 9 14.40 -59.41 -8.89
CA GLY A 9 13.32 -59.92 -9.79
C GLY A 9 12.01 -59.15 -9.56
N PHE A 10 11.55 -58.18 -10.36
CA PHE A 10 11.07 -58.22 -11.77
C PHE A 10 9.90 -59.20 -11.98
N ASP A 11 8.68 -58.72 -12.19
CA ASP A 11 7.87 -59.12 -13.36
C ASP A 11 6.66 -58.20 -13.65
N LYS A 12 6.45 -57.96 -14.94
CA LYS A 12 5.32 -57.24 -15.56
C LYS A 12 4.21 -58.24 -15.84
N ARG A 13 2.92 -57.91 -15.62
CA ARG A 13 1.83 -58.45 -16.47
C ARG A 13 0.65 -57.47 -16.61
N HIS A 14 0.39 -57.13 -17.88
CA HIS A 14 -0.85 -56.59 -18.42
C HIS A 14 -1.90 -57.71 -18.50
N THR A 15 -3.19 -57.39 -18.28
CA THR A 15 -4.30 -58.18 -18.82
C THR A 15 -5.50 -57.26 -19.08
N GLU A 16 -5.85 -57.08 -20.36
CA GLU A 16 -7.16 -56.66 -20.85
C GLU A 16 -8.20 -57.77 -20.62
N GLY A 17 -9.49 -57.41 -20.57
CA GLY A 17 -10.58 -58.41 -20.58
C GLY A 17 -11.96 -57.89 -20.20
N GLU A 18 -12.57 -57.14 -21.12
CA GLU A 18 -13.99 -57.19 -21.56
C GLU A 18 -15.19 -57.20 -20.56
N ASN A 19 -15.92 -56.07 -20.57
CA ASN A 19 -17.31 -55.85 -21.04
C ASN A 19 -18.55 -56.58 -20.46
N ILE A 20 -19.70 -55.89 -20.66
CA ILE A 20 -21.15 -56.19 -20.49
C ILE A 20 -21.76 -56.07 -19.06
N SER A 21 -22.94 -55.50 -18.78
CA SER A 21 -24.02 -54.87 -19.58
C SER A 21 -25.14 -54.28 -18.66
N VAL A 22 -25.53 -53.01 -18.91
CA VAL A 22 -26.89 -52.41 -18.99
C VAL A 22 -27.86 -52.39 -17.77
N LYS A 23 -28.18 -51.16 -17.29
CA LYS A 23 -29.51 -50.44 -17.28
C LYS A 23 -29.38 -49.20 -16.36
N ALA A 24 -29.32 -47.97 -16.86
CA ALA A 24 -30.41 -47.10 -17.35
C ALA A 24 -31.45 -46.74 -16.27
N ASP A 25 -31.33 -45.55 -15.69
CA ASP A 25 -32.47 -44.76 -15.18
C ASP A 25 -32.10 -43.25 -15.10
N GLU A 26 -32.78 -42.45 -15.95
CA GLU A 26 -33.28 -41.07 -15.78
C GLU A 26 -32.33 -39.86 -15.44
N THR A 27 -31.80 -39.19 -16.50
CA THR A 27 -31.94 -37.76 -16.91
C THR A 27 -32.11 -36.61 -15.87
N PRO A 28 -31.74 -35.33 -16.16
CA PRO A 28 -30.51 -34.73 -16.71
C PRO A 28 -29.94 -33.63 -15.77
N LEU A 29 -28.72 -33.15 -15.97
CA LEU A 29 -28.39 -31.72 -15.74
C LEU A 29 -27.06 -31.38 -16.42
N SER A 30 -27.17 -30.46 -17.37
CA SER A 30 -26.07 -29.88 -18.15
C SER A 30 -24.96 -29.33 -17.27
N ALA A 31 -23.71 -29.73 -17.54
CA ALA A 31 -22.54 -28.94 -17.16
C ALA A 31 -21.50 -29.05 -18.27
N ALA A 32 -21.07 -27.88 -18.73
CA ALA A 32 -20.33 -27.62 -19.94
C ALA A 32 -18.94 -28.29 -19.96
N SER A 33 -18.46 -28.55 -21.19
CA SER A 33 -17.11 -29.00 -21.50
C SER A 33 -16.03 -28.22 -20.75
N LEU A 34 -15.16 -28.94 -20.06
CA LEU A 34 -13.87 -28.43 -19.58
C LEU A 34 -13.00 -28.03 -20.80
N PRO A 35 -12.44 -26.82 -20.86
CA PRO A 35 -11.53 -26.45 -21.92
C PRO A 35 -10.16 -27.11 -21.73
N ASN A 36 -9.65 -27.62 -22.84
CA ASN A 36 -8.36 -28.27 -23.03
C ASN A 36 -7.19 -27.38 -22.52
N PRO A 37 -6.25 -27.88 -21.70
CA PRO A 37 -5.21 -27.04 -21.06
C PRO A 37 -4.06 -26.59 -21.99
N SER A 38 -4.23 -26.64 -23.31
CA SER A 38 -3.11 -26.48 -24.24
C SER A 38 -3.09 -25.18 -25.05
N GLN A 39 -3.82 -24.15 -24.63
CA GLN A 39 -3.85 -22.86 -25.31
C GLN A 39 -3.24 -21.77 -24.43
N ILE A 40 -1.92 -21.60 -24.54
CA ILE A 40 -1.20 -20.44 -23.99
C ILE A 40 -1.56 -19.26 -24.90
N PRO A 41 -2.27 -18.22 -24.44
CA PRO A 41 -2.39 -17.00 -25.23
C PRO A 41 -1.01 -16.33 -25.19
N SER A 42 -0.39 -16.21 -26.36
CA SER A 42 0.80 -15.36 -26.56
C SER A 42 0.43 -13.93 -26.18
N VAL A 43 0.77 -13.54 -24.95
CA VAL A 43 0.74 -12.14 -24.54
C VAL A 43 1.85 -11.47 -25.32
N THR A 44 1.47 -10.77 -26.39
CA THR A 44 2.31 -9.77 -27.04
C THR A 44 2.83 -8.88 -25.93
N SER A 45 4.16 -8.93 -25.73
CA SER A 45 4.89 -8.10 -24.79
C SER A 45 4.50 -6.65 -25.08
N ASN A 46 3.63 -6.10 -24.24
CA ASN A 46 3.41 -4.67 -24.18
C ASN A 46 4.74 -4.10 -23.74
N LYS A 47 5.50 -3.61 -24.73
CA LYS A 47 6.69 -2.79 -24.57
C LYS A 47 6.54 -1.99 -23.28
N ALA A 48 7.28 -2.39 -22.25
CA ALA A 48 7.30 -1.70 -20.99
C ALA A 48 7.49 -0.22 -21.30
N LEU A 49 6.47 0.58 -21.02
CA LEU A 49 6.66 2.00 -20.85
C LEU A 49 7.74 2.09 -19.78
N VAL A 50 8.94 2.45 -20.21
CA VAL A 50 9.98 2.93 -19.32
C VAL A 50 9.25 3.96 -18.45
N PRO A 51 9.17 3.77 -17.12
CA PRO A 51 8.61 4.80 -16.27
C PRO A 51 9.39 6.07 -16.62
N ASP A 52 8.66 7.10 -17.05
CA ASP A 52 9.23 8.41 -17.32
C ASP A 52 10.15 8.72 -16.14
N VAL A 53 11.43 8.98 -16.44
CA VAL A 53 12.38 9.41 -15.42
C VAL A 53 11.67 10.51 -14.63
N PRO A 54 11.55 10.41 -13.29
CA PRO A 54 10.87 11.43 -12.53
C PRO A 54 11.50 12.75 -12.92
N HIS A 55 10.74 13.59 -13.60
CA HIS A 55 11.24 14.89 -14.01
C HIS A 55 11.59 15.56 -12.68
N GLY A 56 12.88 15.81 -12.47
CA GLY A 56 13.35 16.38 -11.21
C GLY A 56 12.53 17.63 -10.91
N ILE A 57 12.17 17.84 -9.65
CA ILE A 57 11.51 19.06 -9.20
C ILE A 57 12.26 20.24 -9.81
N ASP A 58 11.53 21.09 -10.54
CA ASP A 58 12.04 22.39 -10.93
C ASP A 58 11.80 23.35 -9.76
N PRO A 59 12.85 23.77 -9.03
CA PRO A 59 12.70 24.63 -7.86
C PRO A 59 12.14 26.03 -8.21
N SER A 60 12.15 26.42 -9.49
CA SER A 60 11.63 27.70 -9.96
C SER A 60 10.10 27.76 -10.04
N HIS A 61 9.45 26.60 -10.09
CA HIS A 61 7.98 26.47 -10.13
C HIS A 61 7.36 26.26 -8.75
N LEU A 62 8.17 26.06 -7.70
CA LEU A 62 7.70 25.88 -6.34
C LEU A 62 7.15 27.19 -5.77
N THR A 63 5.98 27.10 -5.13
CA THR A 63 5.47 28.19 -4.29
C THR A 63 6.43 28.45 -3.12
N THR A 64 6.37 29.64 -2.51
CA THR A 64 7.24 30.01 -1.37
C THR A 64 7.24 28.97 -0.24
N PRO A 65 6.09 28.40 0.19
CA PRO A 65 6.07 27.38 1.22
C PRO A 65 6.65 26.03 0.76
N GLU A 66 6.40 25.62 -0.47
CA GLU A 66 6.98 24.39 -1.05
C GLU A 66 8.50 24.51 -1.16
N LYS A 67 9.01 25.68 -1.57
CA LYS A 67 10.45 25.95 -1.61
C LYS A 67 11.08 25.86 -0.22
N ARG A 68 10.42 26.39 0.82
CA ARG A 68 10.89 26.25 2.20
C ARG A 68 10.98 24.79 2.63
N LEU A 69 9.97 23.97 2.28
CA LEU A 69 9.99 22.55 2.56
C LEU A 69 11.10 21.84 1.78
N TYR A 70 11.28 22.16 0.49
CA TYR A 70 12.36 21.64 -0.33
C TYR A 70 13.74 21.94 0.27
N ASP A 71 14.00 23.21 0.60
CA ASP A 71 15.25 23.65 1.23
C ASP A 71 15.48 22.92 2.57
N PHE A 72 14.42 22.71 3.36
CA PHE A 72 14.47 21.91 4.57
C PHE A 72 14.87 20.45 4.29
N LEU A 73 14.23 19.78 3.34
CA LEU A 73 14.56 18.39 2.99
C LEU A 73 16.02 18.27 2.51
N CYS A 74 16.47 19.18 1.65
CA CYS A 74 17.88 19.23 1.23
C CYS A 74 18.83 19.41 2.42
N SER A 75 18.48 20.23 3.41
CA SER A 75 19.27 20.36 4.65
C SER A 75 19.35 19.07 5.48
N GLN A 76 18.34 18.19 5.35
CA GLN A 76 18.32 16.85 5.95
C GLN A 76 19.03 15.79 5.10
N GLY A 77 19.65 16.19 3.99
CA GLY A 77 20.41 15.33 3.09
C GLY A 77 19.57 14.63 2.02
N TRP A 78 18.35 15.08 1.77
CA TRP A 78 17.52 14.55 0.69
C TRP A 78 18.07 15.00 -0.66
N ASN A 79 18.05 14.10 -1.64
CA ASN A 79 18.40 14.43 -3.02
C ASN A 79 17.15 14.82 -3.83
N ASP A 80 17.37 15.43 -5.00
CA ASP A 80 16.28 15.95 -5.85
C ASP A 80 15.27 14.88 -6.26
N THR A 81 15.72 13.64 -6.49
CA THR A 81 14.84 12.51 -6.84
C THR A 81 13.94 12.13 -5.67
N GLN A 82 14.50 12.05 -4.46
CA GLN A 82 13.75 11.79 -3.23
C GLN A 82 12.74 12.91 -2.95
N CYS A 83 13.15 14.17 -3.09
CA CYS A 83 12.25 15.31 -2.99
C CYS A 83 11.11 15.18 -4.02
N SER A 84 11.42 14.89 -5.29
CA SER A 84 10.42 14.74 -6.36
C SER A 84 9.38 13.67 -6.05
N CYS A 85 9.85 12.51 -5.56
CA CYS A 85 8.98 11.44 -5.12
C CYS A 85 8.08 11.89 -3.96
N TYR A 86 8.65 12.55 -2.95
CA TYR A 86 7.92 13.02 -1.79
C TYR A 86 6.82 14.03 -2.12
N PHE A 87 7.13 15.06 -2.93
CA PHE A 87 6.14 16.07 -3.35
C PHE A 87 5.02 15.47 -4.19
N THR A 88 5.31 14.46 -5.02
CA THR A 88 4.27 13.74 -5.78
C THR A 88 3.24 13.09 -4.86
N HIS A 89 3.67 12.52 -3.74
CA HIS A 89 2.79 11.85 -2.78
C HIS A 89 2.09 12.81 -1.80
N ILE A 90 2.70 13.97 -1.51
CA ILE A 90 2.13 14.97 -0.60
C ILE A 90 0.74 15.43 -1.04
N GLU A 91 0.51 15.63 -2.34
CA GLU A 91 -0.77 16.13 -2.83
C GLU A 91 -1.92 15.14 -2.60
N SER A 92 -1.71 13.86 -2.93
CA SER A 92 -2.70 12.81 -2.65
C SER A 92 -2.96 12.67 -1.14
N MET A 93 -1.93 12.81 -0.32
CA MET A 93 -2.07 12.78 1.14
C MET A 93 -2.86 14.00 1.67
N LYS A 94 -2.64 15.20 1.13
CA LYS A 94 -3.41 16.42 1.48
C LYS A 94 -4.90 16.24 1.17
N GLU A 95 -5.21 15.66 0.02
CA GLU A 95 -6.59 15.36 -0.36
C GLU A 95 -7.23 14.35 0.62
N ALA A 96 -6.54 13.25 0.92
CA ALA A 96 -7.02 12.26 1.88
C ALA A 96 -7.27 12.85 3.28
N LEU A 97 -6.37 13.72 3.78
CA LEU A 97 -6.56 14.43 5.04
C LEU A 97 -7.74 15.41 4.99
N SER A 98 -7.92 16.11 3.87
CA SER A 98 -9.06 17.02 3.68
C SER A 98 -10.37 16.24 3.82
N HIS A 99 -10.50 15.11 3.11
CA HIS A 99 -11.67 14.22 3.24
C HIS A 99 -11.88 13.73 4.66
N HIS A 100 -10.80 13.36 5.37
CA HIS A 100 -10.89 12.96 6.77
C HIS A 100 -11.48 14.06 7.64
N PHE A 101 -11.04 15.30 7.52
CA PHE A 101 -11.56 16.42 8.33
C PHE A 101 -12.97 16.85 7.91
N TYR A 102 -13.29 16.83 6.61
CA TYR A 102 -14.67 17.04 6.15
C TYR A 102 -15.63 16.00 6.74
N SER A 103 -15.21 14.73 6.83
CA SER A 103 -16.02 13.67 7.47
C SER A 103 -16.26 13.90 8.97
N GLN A 104 -15.44 14.75 9.61
CA GLN A 104 -15.61 15.19 10.99
C GLN A 104 -16.43 16.49 11.12
N GLY A 105 -16.98 17.00 10.01
CA GLY A 105 -17.82 18.20 9.99
C GLY A 105 -17.05 19.51 9.91
N TRP A 106 -15.78 19.49 9.50
CA TRP A 106 -15.03 20.71 9.27
C TRP A 106 -15.54 21.46 8.03
N SER A 107 -15.46 22.79 8.05
CA SER A 107 -15.73 23.63 6.88
C SER A 107 -14.52 23.79 5.97
N ASP A 108 -14.74 24.26 4.74
CA ASP A 108 -13.68 24.59 3.78
C ASP A 108 -12.66 25.56 4.38
N ASP A 109 -13.12 26.61 5.09
CA ASP A 109 -12.24 27.57 5.76
C ASP A 109 -11.35 26.91 6.82
N GLN A 110 -11.88 25.94 7.57
CA GLN A 110 -11.10 25.21 8.59
C GLN A 110 -10.06 24.29 7.95
N VAL A 111 -10.41 23.61 6.86
CA VAL A 111 -9.49 22.76 6.10
C VAL A 111 -8.42 23.60 5.41
N GLN A 112 -8.78 24.76 4.85
CA GLN A 112 -7.83 25.70 4.27
C GLN A 112 -6.84 26.23 5.31
N ALA A 113 -7.33 26.65 6.47
CA ALA A 113 -6.50 27.09 7.58
C ALA A 113 -5.54 25.99 8.06
N LEU A 114 -5.98 24.73 8.05
CA LEU A 114 -5.11 23.58 8.34
C LEU A 114 -3.99 23.43 7.31
N HIS A 115 -4.29 23.53 6.02
CA HIS A 115 -3.26 23.41 4.97
C HIS A 115 -2.20 24.50 5.11
N GLU A 116 -2.62 25.74 5.35
CA GLU A 116 -1.72 26.87 5.61
C GLU A 116 -0.87 26.63 6.86
N ARG A 117 -1.47 26.11 7.93
CA ARG A 117 -0.73 25.80 9.17
C ARG A 117 0.30 24.68 8.95
N CYS A 118 -0.06 23.65 8.19
CA CYS A 118 0.84 22.53 7.88
C CYS A 118 2.05 22.95 7.05
N GLN A 119 1.94 24.02 6.25
CA GLN A 119 3.05 24.60 5.49
C GLN A 119 4.01 25.42 6.36
N MET A 120 3.51 25.98 7.46
CA MET A 120 4.30 26.82 8.37
C MET A 120 5.05 26.01 9.43
N GLU A 121 4.50 24.89 9.86
CA GLU A 121 5.15 23.95 10.77
C GLU A 121 5.89 22.89 9.94
N LEU A 122 7.22 22.90 9.93
CA LEU A 122 8.01 21.86 9.25
C LEU A 122 8.10 20.58 10.12
N PRO A 123 8.34 19.41 9.50
CA PRO A 123 8.59 18.18 10.25
C PRO A 123 9.83 18.29 11.14
N GLU A 124 9.79 17.64 12.31
CA GLU A 124 10.97 17.49 13.17
C GLU A 124 11.67 16.16 12.87
N ASN A 125 13.00 16.15 12.89
CA ASN A 125 13.83 14.94 12.68
C ASN A 125 13.38 14.11 11.46
N PHE A 126 13.61 14.65 10.26
CA PHE A 126 13.09 14.09 9.01
C PHE A 126 14.23 13.66 8.07
N PRO A 127 15.02 12.64 8.44
CA PRO A 127 16.23 12.27 7.71
C PRO A 127 15.90 11.69 6.34
N ALA A 128 16.80 11.92 5.39
CA ALA A 128 16.72 11.37 4.05
C ALA A 128 16.61 9.83 4.06
N PRO A 129 15.78 9.24 3.18
CA PRO A 129 15.82 7.82 2.89
C PRO A 129 17.21 7.36 2.47
N ARG A 130 17.66 6.19 2.97
CA ARG A 130 18.99 5.63 2.72
C ARG A 130 18.93 4.10 2.63
N GLY A 131 19.68 3.53 1.70
CA GLY A 131 19.88 2.09 1.60
C GLY A 131 19.99 1.65 0.15
N ASP A 132 19.66 0.39 -0.11
CA ASP A 132 19.29 -0.03 -1.46
C ASP A 132 17.88 0.47 -1.82
N ALA A 133 17.44 0.21 -3.06
CA ALA A 133 16.18 0.75 -3.58
C ALA A 133 14.95 0.34 -2.75
N ASP A 134 14.88 -0.91 -2.30
CA ASP A 134 13.75 -1.40 -1.50
C ASP A 134 13.74 -0.73 -0.11
N GLN A 135 14.92 -0.55 0.48
CA GLN A 135 15.05 0.14 1.75
C GLN A 135 14.75 1.63 1.66
N GLU A 136 15.16 2.29 0.57
CA GLU A 136 14.82 3.70 0.31
C GLU A 136 13.31 3.88 0.10
N ASP A 137 12.64 3.00 -0.65
CA ASP A 137 11.19 3.06 -0.85
C ASP A 137 10.42 2.89 0.47
N LEU A 138 10.79 1.89 1.27
CA LEU A 138 10.19 1.69 2.59
C LEU A 138 10.38 2.92 3.49
N GLN A 139 11.58 3.51 3.49
CA GLN A 139 11.84 4.72 4.26
C GLN A 139 11.06 5.93 3.72
N MET A 140 10.91 6.07 2.41
CA MET A 140 10.06 7.10 1.81
C MET A 140 8.61 6.98 2.29
N GLN A 141 8.05 5.76 2.27
CA GLN A 141 6.70 5.50 2.75
C GLN A 141 6.55 5.83 4.24
N LEU A 142 7.53 5.47 5.07
CA LEU A 142 7.53 5.82 6.49
C LEU A 142 7.51 7.34 6.70
N ARG A 143 8.31 8.10 5.94
CA ARG A 143 8.34 9.57 5.99
C ARG A 143 6.99 10.19 5.60
N LEU A 144 6.32 9.65 4.60
CA LEU A 144 4.97 10.08 4.21
C LEU A 144 3.93 9.80 5.31
N VAL A 145 4.01 8.64 5.97
CA VAL A 145 3.11 8.31 7.10
C VAL A 145 3.36 9.25 8.30
N GLU A 146 4.62 9.53 8.62
CA GLU A 146 4.98 10.50 9.66
C GLU A 146 4.43 11.90 9.33
N GLU A 147 4.57 12.35 8.09
CA GLU A 147 4.02 13.62 7.64
C GLU A 147 2.49 13.65 7.73
N MET A 148 1.82 12.58 7.30
CA MET A 148 0.37 12.46 7.42
C MET A 148 -0.07 12.57 8.88
N ASN A 149 0.61 11.87 9.79
CA ASN A 149 0.33 11.90 11.22
C ASN A 149 0.60 13.29 11.82
N ARG A 150 1.67 13.96 11.40
CA ARG A 150 1.99 15.33 11.85
C ARG A 150 0.88 16.31 11.46
N ARG A 151 0.44 16.29 10.20
CA ARG A 151 -0.64 17.17 9.72
C ARG A 151 -1.97 16.86 10.42
N LYS A 152 -2.25 15.57 10.65
CA LYS A 152 -3.41 15.17 11.44
C LYS A 152 -3.36 15.72 12.86
N ALA A 153 -2.22 15.60 13.54
CA ALA A 153 -2.02 16.13 14.89
C ALA A 153 -2.14 17.66 14.95
N ILE A 154 -1.71 18.38 13.90
CA ILE A 154 -1.96 19.82 13.77
C ILE A 154 -3.46 20.09 13.74
N GLY A 155 -4.20 19.39 12.90
CA GLY A 155 -5.65 19.57 12.80
C GLY A 155 -6.38 19.29 14.11
N GLU A 156 -6.04 18.19 14.78
CA GLU A 156 -6.61 17.82 16.08
C GLU A 156 -6.33 18.86 17.17
N ARG A 157 -5.19 19.56 17.11
CA ARG A 157 -4.88 20.69 18.02
C ARG A 157 -5.63 21.97 17.66
N MET A 158 -5.87 22.24 16.38
CA MET A 158 -6.56 23.46 15.92
C MET A 158 -8.03 23.47 16.32
N TYR A 159 -8.72 22.33 16.15
CA TYR A 159 -10.12 22.17 16.52
C TYR A 159 -10.31 20.88 17.30
N PRO A 160 -10.08 20.90 18.63
CA PRO A 160 -10.25 19.74 19.48
C PRO A 160 -11.67 19.20 19.33
N SER A 161 -11.79 17.94 18.92
CA SER A 161 -13.08 17.28 18.86
C SER A 161 -13.67 17.24 20.27
N THR A 162 -14.89 17.74 20.45
CA THR A 162 -15.59 17.80 21.76
C THR A 162 -15.96 16.42 22.32
N LYS A 163 -15.46 15.33 21.71
CA LYS A 163 -15.91 13.95 21.96
C LYS A 163 -15.41 13.33 23.27
N THR A 164 -14.72 14.07 24.14
CA THR A 164 -14.22 13.52 25.42
C THR A 164 -14.40 14.47 26.61
N ILE A 165 -15.65 14.83 26.90
CA ILE A 165 -16.07 15.23 28.26
C ILE A 165 -17.32 14.41 28.58
N GLY A 166 -17.14 13.14 28.92
CA GLY A 166 -18.27 12.22 29.07
C GLY A 166 -17.92 10.87 29.66
N THR A 167 -17.00 10.83 30.63
CA THR A 167 -16.80 9.59 31.41
C THR A 167 -16.46 9.91 32.87
N GLY A 168 -17.49 9.81 33.71
CA GLY A 168 -17.38 9.21 35.04
C GLY A 168 -16.87 10.07 36.18
N ILE A 169 -17.77 10.88 36.76
CA ILE A 169 -17.98 10.90 38.23
C ILE A 169 -19.40 11.41 38.49
N ALA A 170 -20.37 10.53 38.28
CA ALA A 170 -21.68 10.61 38.91
C ALA A 170 -21.96 9.25 39.54
N GLU A 171 -22.54 9.30 40.74
CA GLU A 171 -22.89 8.23 41.68
C GLU A 171 -21.74 7.69 42.55
N GLU A 172 -21.88 7.49 43.85
CA GLU A 172 -23.12 7.23 44.60
C GLU A 172 -22.99 7.65 46.08
N ARG A 173 -24.05 8.24 46.62
CA ARG A 173 -24.30 8.34 48.05
C ARG A 173 -24.49 6.93 48.64
N ARG A 174 -23.68 6.55 49.62
CA ARG A 174 -23.94 5.63 50.75
C ARG A 174 -22.69 5.74 51.63
N THR A 175 -22.72 6.09 52.90
CA THR A 175 -23.67 5.78 53.99
C THR A 175 -23.53 6.86 55.07
#